data_AF-A0A9N9J3T1-F1
#
_entry.id   AF-A0A9N9J3T1-F1
#
_cell.length_a   1.000
_cell.length_b   1.000
_cell.length_c   1.000
_cell.angle_alpha   90.00
_cell.angle_beta   90.00
_cell.angle_gamma   90.00
#
_symmetry.space_group_name_H-M   'P 1'
#
loop_
_entity.id
_entity.type
_entity.pdbx_description
1 polymer ?
#
loop_
_entity_poly.entity_id
_entity_poly.type
_entity_poly.pdbx_seq_one_letter_code
_entity_poly.pdbx_strand_id
1 'polypeptide(L)'
;KGSLFEKRVLEELRKMNLFVRRTKKVGKEEIKELEGTLSRYNKNEALGIFVVSRRNGYSKKALSYMRGSPYKLLLTNLQDLRYDLANFSFEKVVNTSKNKKSEME
;
A
#
# COMPACT_ATOMS: atom_id res chain seq x y z
N LYS A 1 -22.83 8.63 -11.06
CA LYS A 1 -23.42 9.97 -11.32
C LYS A 1 -22.41 11.02 -10.87
N GLY A 2 -21.71 11.70 -11.80
CA GLY A 2 -20.76 12.78 -11.45
C GLY A 2 -21.51 14.10 -11.28
N SER A 3 -21.06 14.95 -10.35
CA SER A 3 -21.71 16.24 -10.08
C SER A 3 -21.59 17.19 -11.28
N LEU A 4 -22.51 18.14 -11.39
CA LEU A 4 -22.54 19.16 -12.46
C LEU A 4 -21.24 19.99 -12.49
N PHE A 5 -20.61 20.15 -11.32
CA PHE A 5 -19.31 20.77 -11.13
C PHE A 5 -18.17 19.98 -11.77
N GLU A 6 -18.13 18.66 -11.57
CA GLU A 6 -17.11 17.80 -12.19
C GLU A 6 -17.15 17.86 -13.72
N LYS A 7 -18.35 17.92 -14.31
CA LYS A 7 -18.50 18.02 -15.77
C LYS A 7 -17.92 19.34 -16.30
N ARG A 8 -18.19 20.45 -15.62
CA ARG A 8 -17.70 21.79 -16.01
C ARG A 8 -16.17 21.87 -15.93
N VAL A 9 -15.58 21.33 -14.86
CA VAL A 9 -14.11 21.29 -14.70
C VAL A 9 -13.46 20.43 -15.80
N LEU A 10 -14.05 19.29 -16.15
CA LEU A 10 -13.52 18.43 -17.22
C LEU A 10 -13.62 19.05 -18.61
N GLU A 11 -14.63 19.88 -18.88
CA GLU A 11 -14.73 20.63 -20.13
C GLU A 11 -13.66 21.72 -20.27
N GLU A 12 -13.42 22.49 -19.21
CA GLU A 12 -12.37 23.52 -19.24
C GLU A 12 -10.98 22.92 -19.44
N LEU A 13 -10.71 21.78 -18.78
CA LEU A 13 -9.44 21.06 -18.97
C LEU A 13 -9.30 20.50 -20.39
N ARG A 14 -10.40 20.05 -21.02
CA ARG A 14 -10.40 19.65 -22.44
C ARG A 14 -10.07 20.81 -23.38
N LYS A 15 -10.63 22.01 -23.14
CA LYS A 15 -10.32 23.21 -23.96
C LYS A 15 -8.84 23.58 -23.91
N MET A 16 -8.16 23.23 -22.82
CA MET A 16 -6.74 23.45 -22.62
C MET A 16 -5.83 22.28 -23.06
N ASN A 17 -6.36 21.28 -23.79
CA ASN A 17 -5.65 20.03 -24.12
C ASN A 17 -5.09 19.28 -22.89
N LEU A 18 -5.66 19.52 -21.71
CA LEU A 18 -5.29 18.88 -20.46
C LEU A 18 -6.20 17.66 -20.24
N PHE A 19 -5.66 16.48 -20.52
CA PHE A 19 -6.38 15.21 -20.35
C PHE A 19 -6.28 14.72 -18.90
N VAL A 20 -7.35 14.94 -18.13
CA VAL A 20 -7.47 14.32 -16.79
C VAL A 20 -7.87 12.86 -16.95
N ARG A 21 -6.89 11.96 -16.93
CA ARG A 21 -7.17 10.54 -16.70
C ARG A 21 -7.66 10.40 -15.25
N ARG A 22 -8.90 9.94 -15.04
CA ARG A 22 -9.30 9.40 -13.74
C ARG A 22 -8.34 8.25 -13.47
N THR A 23 -7.39 8.44 -12.56
CA THR A 23 -6.51 7.38 -12.10
C THR A 23 -7.42 6.29 -11.53
N LYS A 24 -7.51 5.14 -12.22
CA LYS A 24 -8.24 3.99 -11.74
C LYS A 24 -7.72 3.70 -10.33
N LYS A 25 -8.63 3.61 -9.36
CA LYS A 25 -8.24 3.25 -7.99
C LYS A 25 -7.59 1.87 -8.01
N VAL A 26 -6.56 1.70 -7.20
CA VAL A 26 -5.88 0.42 -7.02
C VAL A 26 -6.88 -0.60 -6.47
N GLY A 27 -6.97 -1.74 -7.15
CA GLY A 27 -7.81 -2.88 -6.82
C GLY A 27 -7.14 -3.82 -5.83
N LYS A 28 -7.78 -4.98 -5.62
CA LYS A 28 -7.20 -6.04 -4.77
C LYS A 28 -6.14 -6.83 -5.54
N GLU A 29 -6.24 -6.83 -6.86
CA GLU A 29 -5.40 -7.55 -7.80
C GLU A 29 -3.96 -7.04 -7.75
N GLU A 30 -3.78 -5.72 -7.75
CA GLU A 30 -2.46 -5.10 -7.61
C GLU A 30 -1.84 -5.36 -6.22
N ILE A 31 -2.65 -5.48 -5.16
CA ILE A 31 -2.15 -5.87 -3.83
C ILE A 31 -1.71 -7.33 -3.84
N LYS A 32 -2.44 -8.22 -4.52
CA LYS A 32 -2.06 -9.63 -4.67
C LYS A 32 -0.73 -9.80 -5.39
N GLU A 33 -0.45 -8.97 -6.40
CA GLU A 33 0.84 -8.99 -7.10
C GLU A 33 1.99 -8.63 -6.15
N LEU A 34 1.78 -7.63 -5.28
CA LEU A 34 2.74 -7.31 -4.23
C LEU A 34 2.94 -8.48 -3.26
N GLU A 35 1.87 -9.11 -2.79
CA GLU A 35 1.96 -10.30 -1.93
C GLU A 35 2.68 -11.46 -2.62
N GLY A 36 2.45 -11.66 -3.91
CA GLY A 36 3.17 -12.63 -4.73
C GLY A 36 4.68 -12.38 -4.72
N THR A 37 5.09 -11.10 -4.74
CA THR A 37 6.50 -10.72 -4.61
C THR A 37 7.02 -10.99 -3.20
N LEU A 38 6.24 -10.64 -2.17
CA LEU A 38 6.60 -10.86 -0.77
C LEU A 38 6.68 -12.34 -0.39
N SER A 39 6.00 -13.23 -1.11
CA SER A 39 6.02 -14.68 -0.86
C SER A 39 7.42 -15.30 -0.92
N ARG A 40 8.37 -14.62 -1.55
CA ARG A 40 9.79 -15.03 -1.64
C ARG A 40 10.59 -14.70 -0.39
N TYR A 41 10.02 -13.95 0.55
CA TYR A 41 10.67 -13.47 1.76
C TYR A 41 9.99 -14.03 3.00
N ASN A 42 10.70 -13.99 4.13
CA ASN A 42 10.12 -14.34 5.42
C ASN A 42 9.01 -13.34 5.79
N LYS A 43 7.81 -13.85 6.02
CA LYS A 43 6.60 -13.06 6.32
C LYS A 43 6.75 -12.14 7.54
N ASN A 44 7.61 -12.53 8.49
CA ASN A 44 7.78 -11.79 9.73
C ASN A 44 8.80 -10.64 9.61
N GLU A 45 9.66 -10.68 8.59
CA GLU A 45 10.79 -9.77 8.40
C GLU A 45 10.55 -8.79 7.25
N ALA A 46 9.75 -9.17 6.25
CA ALA A 46 9.46 -8.34 5.10
C ALA A 46 8.24 -7.43 5.34
N LEU A 47 8.41 -6.14 5.05
CA LEU A 47 7.34 -5.15 4.97
C LEU A 47 7.08 -4.81 3.51
N GLY A 48 5.85 -5.04 3.04
CA GLY A 48 5.40 -4.57 1.74
C GLY A 48 4.85 -3.16 1.81
N ILE A 49 5.40 -2.22 1.07
CA ILE A 49 4.89 -0.85 0.99
C ILE A 49 4.32 -0.63 -0.42
N PHE A 50 3.04 -0.29 -0.48
CA PHE A 50 2.39 0.14 -1.72
C PHE A 50 2.12 1.63 -1.61
N VAL A 51 2.60 2.41 -2.57
CA VAL A 51 2.43 3.87 -2.59
C VAL A 51 1.61 4.30 -3.79
N VAL A 52 0.54 5.07 -3.56
CA VAL A 52 -0.23 5.70 -4.65
C VAL A 52 0.04 7.20 -4.73
N SER A 53 -0.15 7.78 -5.92
CA SER A 53 0.10 9.20 -6.14
C SER A 53 -0.93 10.13 -5.49
N ARG A 54 -2.14 9.64 -5.19
CA ARG A 54 -3.25 10.46 -4.68
C ARG A 54 -3.81 9.89 -3.39
N ARG A 55 -4.22 10.77 -2.47
CA ARG A 55 -5.08 10.40 -1.34
C ARG A 55 -6.32 9.67 -1.85
N ASN A 56 -6.74 8.64 -1.10
CA ASN A 56 -7.91 7.83 -1.44
C ASN A 56 -7.77 7.02 -2.76
N GLY A 57 -6.52 6.75 -3.19
CA GLY A 57 -6.19 6.02 -4.41
C GLY A 57 -6.52 4.52 -4.38
N TYR A 58 -6.89 3.97 -3.23
CA TYR A 58 -7.28 2.56 -3.08
C TYR A 58 -8.80 2.39 -3.15
N SER A 59 -9.24 1.27 -3.74
CA SER A 59 -10.63 0.85 -3.70
C SER A 59 -11.00 0.29 -2.31
N LYS A 60 -12.29 0.30 -1.96
CA LYS A 60 -12.76 -0.33 -0.71
C LYS A 60 -12.42 -1.83 -0.65
N LYS A 61 -12.44 -2.52 -1.80
CA LYS A 61 -12.07 -3.93 -1.93
C LYS A 61 -10.59 -4.14 -1.62
N ALA A 62 -9.72 -3.26 -2.11
CA ALA A 62 -8.29 -3.28 -1.82
C ALA A 62 -8.00 -3.12 -0.32
N LEU A 63 -8.63 -2.11 0.30
CA LEU A 63 -8.49 -1.87 1.75
C LEU A 63 -9.02 -3.05 2.59
N SER A 64 -10.16 -3.62 2.21
CA SER A 64 -10.73 -4.79 2.88
C SER A 64 -9.86 -6.04 2.71
N TYR A 65 -9.25 -6.22 1.54
CA TYR A 65 -8.37 -7.35 1.26
C TYR A 65 -7.10 -7.27 2.11
N MET A 66 -6.45 -6.10 2.15
CA MET A 66 -5.23 -5.89 2.91
C MET A 66 -5.37 -6.22 4.41
N ARG A 67 -6.53 -5.95 5.02
CA ARG A 67 -6.80 -6.29 6.43
C ARG A 67 -6.74 -7.80 6.73
N GLY A 68 -6.97 -8.65 5.74
CA GLY A 68 -6.86 -10.11 5.86
C GLY A 68 -5.53 -10.66 5.34
N SER A 69 -4.58 -9.79 4.95
CA SER A 69 -3.29 -10.23 4.43
C SER A 69 -2.47 -10.91 5.52
N PRO A 70 -1.82 -12.05 5.23
CA PRO A 70 -0.86 -12.66 6.15
C PRO A 70 0.51 -11.94 6.14
N TYR A 71 0.69 -10.90 5.33
CA TYR A 71 1.92 -10.13 5.24
C TYR A 71 1.79 -8.79 5.95
N LYS A 72 2.91 -8.26 6.46
CA LYS A 72 2.98 -6.88 6.95
C LYS A 72 2.92 -5.95 5.74
N LEU A 73 1.81 -5.24 5.57
CA LEU A 73 1.57 -4.33 4.45
C LEU A 73 1.29 -2.91 4.93
N LEU A 74 1.90 -1.93 4.25
CA LEU A 74 1.58 -0.50 4.39
C LEU A 74 1.02 0.02 3.08
N LEU A 75 -0.25 0.41 3.08
CA LEU A 75 -0.88 1.13 1.98
C LEU A 75 -0.86 2.62 2.30
N THR A 76 -0.16 3.41 1.49
CA THR A 76 0.04 4.83 1.73
C THR A 76 -0.03 5.62 0.41
N ASN A 77 0.05 6.94 0.50
CA ASN A 77 0.13 7.81 -0.66
C ASN A 77 1.30 8.79 -0.53
N LEU A 78 1.74 9.39 -1.64
CA LEU A 78 2.92 10.25 -1.67
C LEU A 78 2.88 11.40 -0.65
N GLN A 79 1.70 11.93 -0.33
CA GLN A 79 1.56 13.06 0.60
C GLN A 79 1.76 12.63 2.04
N ASP A 80 1.36 11.41 2.38
CA ASP A 80 1.34 10.90 3.76
C ASP A 80 2.48 9.91 4.04
N LEU A 81 3.22 9.46 3.01
CA LEU A 81 4.29 8.46 3.08
C LEU A 81 5.28 8.71 4.22
N ARG A 82 5.77 9.95 4.35
CA ARG A 82 6.77 10.29 5.39
C ARG A 82 6.19 10.12 6.79
N TYR A 83 4.95 10.55 6.98
CA TYR A 83 4.25 10.42 8.26
C TYR A 83 3.93 8.96 8.57
N ASP A 84 3.43 8.23 7.57
CA ASP A 84 3.05 6.83 7.71
C ASP A 84 4.26 5.94 8.03
N LEU A 85 5.42 6.19 7.40
CA LEU A 85 6.66 5.47 7.70
C LEU A 85 7.20 5.78 9.10
N ALA A 86 7.12 7.04 9.53
CA ALA A 86 7.59 7.44 10.86
C ALA A 86 6.75 6.85 11.99
N ASN A 87 5.45 6.63 11.73
CA ASN A 87 4.51 6.05 12.69
C ASN A 87 4.26 4.56 12.49
N PHE A 88 4.94 3.93 11.52
CA PHE A 88 4.77 2.50 11.29
C PHE A 88 5.39 1.74 12.45
N SER A 89 4.57 0.95 13.15
CA SER A 89 5.04 0.08 14.23
C SER A 89 5.82 -1.08 13.64
N PHE A 90 7.11 -0.88 13.41
CA PHE A 90 8.05 -1.97 13.18
C PHE A 90 8.11 -2.76 14.48
N GLU A 91 7.40 -3.89 14.55
CA GLU A 91 7.63 -4.86 15.62
C GLU A 91 9.13 -5.12 15.69
N LYS A 92 9.72 -4.86 16.86
CA LYS A 92 11.14 -5.10 17.10
C LYS A 92 11.41 -6.54 16.71
N VAL A 93 12.26 -6.74 15.70
CA VAL A 93 12.85 -8.04 15.39
C VAL A 93 13.56 -8.47 16.66
N VAL A 94 12.94 -9.36 17.45
CA VAL A 94 13.58 -9.94 18.61
C VAL A 94 14.71 -10.78 18.05
N ASN A 95 15.95 -10.32 18.23
CA ASN A 95 17.15 -11.09 17.91
C ASN A 95 17.14 -12.37 18.76
N THR A 96 16.50 -13.42 18.27
CA THR A 96 16.68 -14.81 18.72
C THR A 96 18.01 -15.33 18.20
N SER A 97 19.09 -14.65 18.59
CA SER A 97 20.48 -15.05 18.31
C SER A 97 21.20 -15.34 19.62
N LYS A 98 20.55 -16.01 20.58
CA LYS A 98 21.19 -16.62 21.76
C LYS A 98 20.43 -17.86 22.23
N ASN A 99 20.80 -19.02 21.68
CA ASN A 99 21.02 -20.30 22.37
C ASN A 99 20.95 -21.48 21.39
N LYS A 100 22.06 -21.71 20.68
CA LYS A 100 22.48 -23.04 20.23
C LYS A 100 23.91 -23.28 20.74
N LYS A 101 24.04 -23.50 22.04
CA LYS A 101 25.21 -24.15 22.67
C LYS A 101 24.84 -24.50 24.11
N SER A 102 25.24 -25.70 24.56
CA SER A 102 24.83 -26.48 25.75
C SER A 102 23.36 -26.90 25.73
N GLU A 103 22.98 -28.15 25.50
CA GLU A 103 23.46 -29.38 26.17
C GLU A 103 23.66 -30.53 25.17
N MET A 104 24.92 -30.80 24.83
CA MET A 104 25.43 -32.16 24.65
C MET A 104 26.62 -32.20 25.60
N GLU A 105 26.38 -32.65 26.82
CA GLU A 105 27.34 -33.26 27.73
C GLU A 105 26.55 -33.98 28.83
#